data_AF-A0A1U6GTN1-F1
#
_entry.id   AF-A0A1U6GTN1-F1
#
_cell.length_a   1.000
_cell.length_b   1.000
_cell.length_c   1.000
_cell.angle_alpha   90.00
_cell.angle_beta   90.00
_cell.angle_gamma   90.00
#
_symmetry.space_group_name_H-M   'P 1'
#
loop_
_entity.id
_entity.type
_entity.pdbx_description
1 polymer ?
#
loop_
_entity_poly.entity_id
_entity_poly.type
_entity_poly.pdbx_seq_one_letter_code
_entity_poly.pdbx_strand_id
1 'polypeptide(L)'
;MDERVREFVNGVVDGVALNPAEVRDRVWHLFIDVDDERSRVALLSTYDAAMRVTVDHMNAEGEEVDGFLGAIATDKCAFVILESMVDDVFVDADEFDRIVDREVGAGRMHGREFIYHAKEAAKVVREQREAWWMQAGAGGATVH
;
A
#
# COMPACT_ATOMS: atom_id res chain seq x y z
N MET A 1 -5.88 13.74 8.83
CA MET A 1 -6.18 12.31 9.05
C MET A 1 -7.66 12.08 8.90
N ASP A 2 -8.00 11.50 7.76
CA ASP A 2 -9.33 11.09 7.32
C ASP A 2 -10.01 10.17 8.38
N GLU A 3 -11.32 10.30 8.56
CA GLU A 3 -12.10 9.50 9.51
C GLU A 3 -12.11 8.02 9.12
N ARG A 4 -12.23 7.71 7.83
CA ARG A 4 -12.24 6.34 7.30
C ARG A 4 -10.93 5.62 7.61
N VAL A 5 -9.82 6.37 7.54
CA VAL A 5 -8.49 5.86 7.92
C VAL A 5 -8.43 5.63 9.41
N ARG A 6 -8.94 6.55 10.23
CA ARG A 6 -8.96 6.38 11.69
C ARG A 6 -9.76 5.15 12.13
N GLU A 7 -10.97 4.98 11.59
CA GLU A 7 -11.83 3.83 11.88
C GLU A 7 -11.15 2.53 11.47
N PHE A 8 -10.53 2.49 10.29
CA PHE A 8 -9.80 1.32 9.82
C PHE A 8 -8.61 0.97 10.71
N VAL A 9 -7.77 1.96 11.05
CA VAL A 9 -6.61 1.78 11.94
C VAL A 9 -7.06 1.25 13.30
N ASN A 10 -8.10 1.84 13.90
CA ASN A 10 -8.64 1.39 15.18
C ASN A 10 -9.19 -0.04 15.07
N GLY A 11 -9.91 -0.37 14.00
CA GLY A 11 -10.43 -1.72 13.77
C GLY A 11 -9.34 -2.80 13.68
N VAL A 12 -8.20 -2.49 13.04
CA VAL A 12 -7.03 -3.38 13.01
C VAL A 12 -6.41 -3.52 14.40
N VAL A 13 -6.26 -2.42 15.14
CA VAL A 13 -5.66 -2.40 16.48
C VAL A 13 -6.50 -3.15 17.51
N ASP A 14 -7.83 -3.03 17.42
CA ASP A 14 -8.78 -3.66 18.34
C ASP A 14 -8.89 -5.19 18.14
N GLY A 15 -8.06 -5.77 17.27
CA GLY A 15 -7.92 -7.21 17.13
C GLY A 15 -9.05 -7.86 16.35
N VAL A 16 -9.77 -7.10 15.51
CA VAL A 16 -10.51 -7.74 14.40
C VAL A 16 -9.44 -8.42 13.55
N ALA A 17 -9.42 -9.75 13.59
CA ALA A 17 -8.50 -10.58 12.82
C ALA A 17 -8.81 -10.40 11.33
N LEU A 18 -8.35 -9.29 10.78
CA LEU A 18 -8.43 -9.00 9.36
C LEU A 18 -7.39 -9.87 8.69
N ASN A 19 -7.87 -10.66 7.74
CA ASN A 19 -6.99 -11.43 6.86
C ASN A 19 -5.98 -10.44 6.24
N PRO A 20 -4.67 -10.77 6.17
CA PRO A 20 -3.67 -9.89 5.54
C PRO A 20 -4.09 -9.43 4.14
N ALA A 21 -4.77 -10.27 3.36
CA ALA A 21 -5.31 -9.88 2.07
C ALA A 21 -6.38 -8.77 2.19
N GLU A 22 -7.27 -8.85 3.17
CA GLU A 22 -8.28 -7.81 3.43
C GLU A 22 -7.65 -6.50 3.89
N VAL A 23 -6.63 -6.57 4.74
CA VAL A 23 -5.85 -5.38 5.16
C VAL A 23 -5.19 -4.73 3.95
N ARG A 24 -4.53 -5.53 3.11
CA ARG A 24 -3.89 -5.06 1.88
C ARG A 24 -4.89 -4.36 0.97
N ASP A 25 -6.01 -5.01 0.65
CA ASP A 25 -7.02 -4.46 -0.25
C ASP A 25 -7.64 -3.18 0.30
N ARG A 26 -7.91 -3.14 1.61
CA ARG A 26 -8.48 -1.96 2.26
C ARG A 26 -7.52 -0.78 2.28
N VAL A 27 -6.23 -1.04 2.53
CA VAL A 27 -5.17 -0.03 2.45
C VAL A 27 -5.10 0.52 1.03
N TRP A 28 -5.06 -0.34 0.01
CA TRP A 28 -5.05 0.10 -1.40
C TRP A 28 -6.19 1.06 -1.72
N HIS A 29 -7.43 0.68 -1.41
CA HIS A 29 -8.59 1.54 -1.66
C HIS A 29 -8.50 2.89 -0.96
N LEU A 30 -8.13 2.90 0.32
CA LEU A 30 -8.05 4.15 1.08
C LEU A 30 -6.86 5.01 0.65
N PHE A 31 -5.76 4.41 0.21
CA PHE A 31 -4.53 5.14 -0.11
C PHE A 31 -4.70 6.08 -1.31
N ILE A 32 -5.51 5.67 -2.30
CA ILE A 32 -5.84 6.48 -3.49
C ILE A 32 -6.77 7.63 -3.11
N ASP A 33 -7.72 7.35 -2.23
CA ASP A 33 -8.80 8.27 -1.87
C ASP A 33 -8.37 9.39 -0.90
N VAL A 34 -7.17 9.28 -0.31
CA VAL A 34 -6.69 10.26 0.68
C VAL A 34 -5.66 11.20 0.07
N ASP A 35 -5.87 12.49 0.31
CA ASP A 35 -5.03 13.56 -0.21
C ASP A 35 -3.94 14.01 0.79
N ASP A 36 -4.04 13.62 2.07
CA ASP A 36 -3.09 14.05 3.10
C ASP A 36 -2.02 13.00 3.44
N GLU A 37 -0.76 13.45 3.44
CA GLU A 37 0.42 12.65 3.79
C GLU A 37 0.23 11.90 5.13
N ARG A 38 -0.37 12.56 6.13
CA ARG A 38 -0.58 11.94 7.45
C ARG A 38 -1.48 10.70 7.37
N SER A 39 -2.51 10.70 6.53
CA SER A 39 -3.36 9.53 6.32
C SER A 39 -2.61 8.43 5.57
N ARG A 40 -1.82 8.77 4.54
CA ARG A 40 -0.99 7.82 3.78
C ARG A 40 0.03 7.11 4.67
N VAL A 41 0.73 7.87 5.51
CA VAL A 41 1.69 7.33 6.49
C VAL A 41 1.01 6.41 7.50
N ALA A 42 -0.20 6.76 7.97
CA ALA A 42 -0.96 5.91 8.88
C ALA A 42 -1.34 4.57 8.22
N LEU A 43 -1.84 4.61 6.98
CA LEU A 43 -2.18 3.42 6.19
C LEU A 43 -0.96 2.52 5.95
N LEU A 44 0.18 3.09 5.56
CA LEU A 44 1.43 2.34 5.38
C LEU A 44 1.92 1.70 6.67
N SER A 45 1.80 2.40 7.79
CA SER A 45 2.20 1.87 9.10
C SER A 45 1.28 0.72 9.54
N THR A 46 -0.03 0.83 9.27
CA THR A 46 -0.99 -0.25 9.54
C THR A 46 -0.75 -1.46 8.67
N TYR A 47 -0.49 -1.27 7.37
CA TYR A 47 -0.10 -2.33 6.45
C TYR A 47 1.15 -3.05 6.95
N ASP A 48 2.24 -2.32 7.21
CA ASP A 48 3.52 -2.88 7.65
C ASP A 48 3.38 -3.69 8.95
N ALA A 49 2.66 -3.15 9.94
CA ALA A 49 2.41 -3.83 11.20
C ALA A 49 1.62 -5.13 11.02
N ALA A 50 0.55 -5.11 10.21
CA ALA A 50 -0.27 -6.29 9.95
C ALA A 50 0.53 -7.38 9.23
N MET A 51 1.27 -7.02 8.19
CA MET A 51 2.11 -7.96 7.43
C MET A 51 3.20 -8.57 8.29
N ARG A 52 3.81 -7.79 9.20
CA ARG A 52 4.80 -8.30 10.14
C ARG A 52 4.21 -9.34 11.09
N VAL A 53 3.02 -9.08 11.65
CA VAL A 53 2.32 -10.07 12.49
C VAL A 53 2.03 -11.35 11.72
N THR A 54 1.61 -11.24 10.46
CA THR A 54 1.40 -12.41 9.58
C THR A 54 2.71 -13.19 9.36
N VAL A 55 3.81 -12.52 9.03
CA VAL A 55 5.12 -13.17 8.85
C VAL A 55 5.58 -13.87 10.14
N ASP A 56 5.41 -13.23 11.29
CA ASP A 56 5.77 -13.82 12.59
C ASP A 56 4.93 -15.10 12.86
N HIS A 57 3.65 -15.09 12.49
CA HIS A 57 2.78 -16.27 12.60
C HIS A 57 3.18 -17.39 11.64
N MET A 58 3.39 -17.09 10.36
CA MET A 58 3.85 -18.05 9.35
C MET A 58 5.17 -18.70 9.75
N ASN A 59 6.13 -17.92 10.26
CA ASN A 59 7.39 -18.43 10.78
C ASN A 59 7.20 -19.37 11.98
N ALA A 60 6.29 -19.05 12.89
CA ALA A 60 5.98 -19.89 14.04
C ALA A 60 5.35 -21.24 13.64
N GLU A 61 4.62 -21.26 12.53
CA GLU A 61 4.02 -22.47 11.94
C GLU A 61 4.97 -23.23 10.99
N GLY A 62 6.15 -22.65 10.71
CA GLY A 62 7.15 -23.25 9.82
C GLY A 62 6.78 -23.17 8.34
N GLU A 63 5.96 -22.19 7.95
CA GLU A 63 5.56 -21.96 6.56
C GLU A 63 6.65 -21.24 5.76
N GLU A 64 6.59 -21.36 4.43
CA GLU A 64 7.49 -20.64 3.52
C GLU A 64 7.08 -19.16 3.41
N VAL A 65 7.97 -18.25 3.84
CA VAL A 65 7.67 -16.80 3.90
C VAL A 65 8.30 -15.98 2.76
N ASP A 66 9.26 -16.52 2.01
CA ASP A 66 10.04 -15.74 1.03
C ASP A 66 9.16 -15.13 -0.06
N GLY A 67 8.20 -15.90 -0.60
CA GLY A 67 7.24 -15.38 -1.58
C GLY A 67 6.34 -14.28 -1.01
N PHE A 68 5.96 -14.39 0.26
CA PHE A 68 5.13 -13.40 0.95
C PHE A 68 5.90 -12.11 1.23
N LEU A 69 7.16 -12.21 1.68
CA LEU A 69 8.06 -11.07 1.87
C LEU A 69 8.31 -10.31 0.56
N GLY A 70 8.49 -11.03 -0.56
CA GLY A 70 8.61 -10.42 -1.88
C GLY A 70 7.36 -9.65 -2.32
N ALA A 71 6.18 -10.16 -1.99
CA ALA A 71 4.92 -9.47 -2.25
C ALA A 71 4.79 -8.19 -1.41
N ILE A 72 5.13 -8.25 -0.11
CA ILE A 72 5.13 -7.10 0.80
C ILE A 72 6.07 -6.00 0.29
N ALA A 73 7.28 -6.35 -0.10
CA ALA A 73 8.25 -5.39 -0.63
C ALA A 73 7.74 -4.73 -1.92
N THR A 74 7.09 -5.51 -2.79
CA THR A 74 6.48 -5.01 -4.04
C THR A 74 5.36 -4.02 -3.76
N ASP A 75 4.44 -4.33 -2.85
CA ASP A 75 3.35 -3.43 -2.46
C ASP A 75 3.86 -2.12 -1.86
N LYS A 76 4.84 -2.19 -0.96
CA LYS A 76 5.46 -0.99 -0.35
C LYS A 76 6.07 -0.07 -1.41
N CYS A 77 6.77 -0.64 -2.39
CA CYS A 77 7.29 0.13 -3.52
C CYS A 77 6.16 0.73 -4.36
N ALA A 78 5.07 -0.02 -4.55
CA ALA A 78 3.93 0.42 -5.33
C ALA A 78 3.19 1.60 -4.67
N PHE A 79 3.06 1.61 -3.34
CA PHE A 79 2.50 2.74 -2.61
C PHE A 79 3.36 4.00 -2.71
N VAL A 80 4.69 3.87 -2.65
CA VAL A 80 5.59 5.01 -2.84
C VAL A 80 5.49 5.59 -4.24
N ILE A 81 5.47 4.73 -5.26
CA ILE A 81 5.23 5.15 -6.65
C ILE A 81 3.89 5.89 -6.72
N LEU A 82 2.82 5.30 -6.20
CA LEU A 82 1.49 5.90 -6.21
C LEU A 82 1.43 7.26 -5.51
N GLU A 83 2.07 7.41 -4.34
CA GLU A 83 2.10 8.67 -3.60
C GLU A 83 2.87 9.76 -4.35
N SER A 84 3.92 9.39 -5.07
CA SER A 84 4.75 10.30 -5.87
C SER A 84 4.16 10.68 -7.22
N MET A 85 3.01 10.12 -7.59
CA MET A 85 2.37 10.42 -8.87
C MET A 85 1.70 11.79 -8.86
N VAL A 86 2.00 12.59 -9.88
CA VAL A 86 1.34 13.85 -10.24
C VAL A 86 0.44 13.61 -11.44
N ASP A 87 -0.81 14.09 -11.34
CA ASP A 87 -1.86 13.98 -12.36
C ASP A 87 -2.07 12.55 -12.91
N ASP A 88 -1.97 11.53 -12.04
CA ASP A 88 -2.21 10.11 -12.34
C ASP A 88 -1.34 9.49 -13.45
N VAL A 89 -0.28 10.17 -13.90
CA VAL A 89 0.49 9.73 -15.07
C VAL A 89 2.00 9.88 -14.91
N PHE A 90 2.46 10.89 -14.17
CA PHE A 90 3.88 11.18 -14.02
C PHE A 90 4.31 10.98 -12.57
N VAL A 91 5.53 10.50 -12.35
CA VAL A 91 6.14 10.51 -11.02
C VAL A 91 7.00 11.76 -10.92
N ASP A 92 6.76 12.58 -9.89
CA ASP A 92 7.68 13.65 -9.53
C ASP A 92 8.90 13.05 -8.84
N ALA A 93 10.09 13.29 -9.41
CA ALA A 93 11.32 12.67 -8.94
C ALA A 93 11.75 13.17 -7.55
N ASP A 94 11.57 14.46 -7.27
CA ASP A 94 11.95 15.05 -6.00
C ASP A 94 11.01 14.56 -4.89
N GLU A 95 9.72 14.46 -5.19
CA GLU A 95 8.71 13.92 -4.30
C GLU A 95 8.91 12.41 -4.06
N PHE A 96 9.22 11.67 -5.12
CA PHE A 96 9.56 10.26 -5.04
C PHE A 96 10.75 10.00 -4.10
N ASP A 97 11.87 10.72 -4.30
CA ASP A 97 13.06 10.57 -3.46
C ASP A 97 12.76 10.94 -2.00
N ARG A 98 11.99 12.02 -1.77
CA ARG A 98 11.53 12.43 -0.43
C ARG A 98 10.73 11.33 0.26
N ILE A 99 9.80 10.70 -0.45
CA ILE A 99 8.96 9.63 0.10
C ILE A 99 9.80 8.39 0.37
N VAL A 100 10.68 7.98 -0.55
CA VAL A 100 11.59 6.84 -0.32
C VAL A 100 12.42 7.07 0.94
N ASP A 101 13.06 8.23 1.07
CA ASP A 101 13.88 8.56 2.24
C ASP A 101 13.07 8.54 3.54
N ARG A 102 11.81 9.01 3.49
CA ARG A 102 10.87 8.95 4.63
C ARG A 102 10.58 7.51 5.03
N GLU A 103 10.26 6.64 4.07
CA GLU A 103 9.90 5.24 4.33
C GLU A 103 11.12 4.42 4.79
N VAL A 104 12.31 4.69 4.24
CA VAL A 104 13.57 4.10 4.67
C VAL A 104 13.93 4.56 6.08
N GLY A 105 13.83 5.87 6.37
CA GLY A 105 14.09 6.43 7.69
C GLY A 105 13.14 5.90 8.77
N ALA A 106 11.92 5.54 8.39
CA ALA A 106 10.94 4.90 9.27
C ALA A 106 11.13 3.37 9.41
N GLY A 107 12.05 2.77 8.65
CA GLY A 107 12.30 1.32 8.65
C GLY A 107 11.20 0.49 7.97
N ARG A 108 10.28 1.13 7.23
CA ARG A 108 9.20 0.44 6.50
C ARG A 108 9.66 -0.06 5.13
N MET A 109 10.77 0.45 4.61
CA MET A 109 11.36 0.05 3.33
C MET A 109 12.88 -0.07 3.44
N HIS A 110 13.50 -0.99 2.70
CA HIS A 110 14.96 -1.01 2.55
C HIS A 110 15.37 -0.48 1.16
N GLY A 111 16.29 0.48 1.12
CA GLY A 111 16.64 1.18 -0.14
C GLY A 111 17.14 0.29 -1.29
N ARG A 112 17.66 -0.91 -1.00
CA ARG A 112 18.00 -1.90 -2.04
C ARG A 112 16.79 -2.63 -2.59
N GLU A 113 15.78 -2.89 -1.77
CA GLU A 113 14.55 -3.60 -2.16
C GLU A 113 13.78 -2.81 -3.22
N PHE A 114 13.81 -1.48 -3.15
CA PHE A 114 13.15 -0.65 -4.16
C PHE A 114 13.62 -0.98 -5.58
N ILE A 115 14.94 -1.07 -5.82
CA ILE A 115 15.48 -1.34 -7.16
C ILE A 115 15.03 -2.73 -7.67
N TYR A 116 14.97 -3.73 -6.79
CA TYR A 116 14.55 -5.07 -7.16
C TYR A 116 13.06 -5.17 -7.47
N HIS A 117 12.23 -4.41 -6.75
CA HIS A 117 10.77 -4.49 -6.85
C HIS A 117 10.12 -3.41 -7.71
N ALA A 118 10.82 -2.33 -8.06
CA ALA A 118 10.29 -1.16 -8.76
C ALA A 118 9.53 -1.53 -10.04
N LYS A 119 10.08 -2.46 -10.84
CA LYS A 119 9.44 -2.88 -12.10
C LYS A 119 8.10 -3.59 -11.87
N GLU A 120 8.05 -4.50 -10.89
CA GLU A 120 6.81 -5.21 -10.58
C GLU A 120 5.82 -4.27 -9.87
N ALA A 121 6.32 -3.40 -9.00
CA ALA A 121 5.52 -2.37 -8.33
C ALA A 121 4.84 -1.43 -9.34
N ALA A 122 5.57 -0.94 -10.34
CA ALA A 122 5.00 -0.11 -11.40
C ALA A 122 3.93 -0.86 -12.21
N LYS A 123 4.12 -2.16 -12.43
CA LYS A 123 3.13 -3.02 -13.09
C LYS A 123 1.88 -3.18 -12.21
N VAL A 124 2.03 -3.42 -10.91
CA VAL A 124 0.92 -3.50 -9.94
C VAL A 124 0.13 -2.20 -9.92
N VAL A 125 0.80 -1.04 -9.84
CA VAL A 125 0.12 0.28 -9.90
C VAL A 125 -0.71 0.41 -11.18
N ARG A 126 -0.16 0.01 -12.32
CA ARG A 126 -0.87 0.04 -13.61
C ARG A 126 -2.10 -0.88 -13.62
N GLU A 127 -1.94 -2.13 -13.17
CA GLU A 127 -3.02 -3.13 -13.17
C GLU A 127 -4.15 -2.77 -12.21
N GLN A 128 -3.81 -2.27 -11.02
CA GLN A 128 -4.78 -1.80 -10.03
C GLN A 128 -5.58 -0.61 -10.57
N ARG A 129 -4.92 0.33 -11.25
CA ARG A 129 -5.58 1.45 -11.93
C ARG A 129 -6.54 0.99 -13.03
N GLU A 130 -6.12 0.04 -13.87
CA GLU A 130 -6.99 -0.52 -14.91
C GLU A 130 -8.23 -1.20 -14.30
N ALA A 131 -8.05 -1.94 -13.20
CA ALA A 131 -9.16 -2.57 -12.48
C ALA A 131 -10.14 -1.54 -11.88
N TRP A 132 -9.64 -0.47 -11.26
CA TRP A 132 -10.48 0.59 -10.70
C TRP A 132 -11.24 1.38 -11.76
N TRP A 133 -10.62 1.70 -12.89
CA TRP A 133 -11.30 2.38 -13.98
C TRP A 133 -12.38 1.52 -14.64
N MET A 134 -12.18 0.20 -14.70
CA MET A 134 -13.24 -0.72 -15.13
C MET A 134 -14.40 -0.79 -14.12
N GLN A 135 -14.13 -0.75 -12.81
CA GLN A 135 -15.17 -0.69 -11.79
C GLN A 135 -15.90 0.66 -11.76
N ALA A 136 -15.20 1.79 -11.89
CA ALA A 136 -15.80 3.13 -11.97
C ALA A 136 -16.59 3.32 -13.28
N GLY A 137 -16.11 2.77 -14.39
CA GLY A 137 -16.81 2.77 -15.68
C GLY A 137 -18.09 1.92 -15.70
N ALA A 138 -18.19 0.89 -14.84
CA ALA A 138 -19.42 0.13 -14.64
C ALA A 138 -20.46 0.89 -13.78
N GLY A 139 -20.04 1.89 -12.99
CA GLY A 139 -20.91 2.77 -12.21
C GLY A 139 -21.25 4.11 -12.90
N GLY A 140 -20.51 4.52 -13.93
CA GLY A 140 -20.67 5.79 -14.65
C GLY A 140 -21.76 5.82 -15.74
N ALA A 141 -22.46 4.70 -15.97
CA ALA A 141 -23.63 4.67 -16.85
C ALA A 141 -24.93 4.91 -16.06
N THR A 142 -24.98 5.98 -15.26
CA THR A 142 -26.25 6.59 -14.85
C THR A 142 -26.22 8.08 -15.12
N VAL A 143 -26.78 8.42 -16.28
CA VAL A 143 -27.57 9.63 -16.61
C VAL A 143 -27.51 10.77 -15.58
N HIS A 144 -26.96 11.92 -16.02
CA HIS A 144 -27.71 13.17 -16.14
C HIS A 144 -27.09 14.07 -17.21
#